data_AF-A0A2C2UYR7-F1
#
_entry.id   AF-A0A2C2UYR7-F1
#
_cell.length_a   1.000
_cell.length_b   1.000
_cell.length_c   1.000
_cell.angle_alpha   90.00
_cell.angle_beta   90.00
_cell.angle_gamma   90.00
#
_symmetry.space_group_name_H-M   'P 1'
#
loop_
_entity.id
_entity.type
_entity.pdbx_description
1 polymer ?
#
loop_
_entity_poly.entity_id
_entity_poly.type
_entity_poly.pdbx_seq_one_letter_code
_entity_poly.pdbx_strand_id
1 'polypeptide(L)'
;MFISIDERAASWFTREFEFHKPFSIRMFPQYAGFGMKHRGFSLAFSAETPANVGYTIDVNGITFFVEVNDVWFFGDTETCLTIDNDSEELLVQYNELASSAVS
;
A
#
# COMPACT_ATOMS: atom_id res chain seq x y z
N MET A 1 9.90 -8.15 1.03
CA MET A 1 8.76 -7.35 0.55
C MET A 1 7.73 -8.27 -0.10
N PHE A 2 6.58 -8.40 0.53
CA PHE A 2 5.42 -9.07 -0.02
C PHE A 2 4.22 -8.13 0.13
N ILE A 3 3.50 -7.87 -0.95
CA ILE A 3 2.33 -6.98 -0.94
C ILE A 3 1.16 -7.78 -1.49
N SER A 4 0.09 -7.90 -0.70
CA SER A 4 -1.17 -8.50 -1.11
C SER A 4 -2.28 -7.47 -1.08
N ILE A 5 -3.13 -7.47 -2.11
CA ILE A 5 -4.23 -6.52 -2.25
C ILE A 5 -5.48 -7.33 -2.61
N ASP A 6 -6.46 -7.33 -1.72
CA ASP A 6 -7.77 -7.95 -1.98
C ASP A 6 -8.49 -7.23 -3.13
N GLU A 7 -9.26 -7.96 -3.94
CA GLU A 7 -10.01 -7.36 -5.05
C GLU A 7 -11.03 -6.30 -4.60
N ARG A 8 -11.62 -6.46 -3.40
CA ARG A 8 -12.49 -5.45 -2.78
C ARG A 8 -11.69 -4.22 -2.40
N ALA A 9 -10.47 -4.40 -1.89
CA ALA A 9 -9.57 -3.28 -1.58
C ALA A 9 -9.17 -2.54 -2.86
N ALA A 10 -8.83 -3.25 -3.93
CA ALA A 10 -8.56 -2.63 -5.23
C ALA A 10 -9.79 -1.85 -5.75
N SER A 11 -11.00 -2.41 -5.60
CA SER A 11 -12.25 -1.75 -6.01
C SER A 11 -12.54 -0.49 -5.22
N TRP A 12 -12.15 -0.43 -3.93
CA TRP A 12 -12.28 0.78 -3.11
C TRP A 12 -11.55 1.97 -3.73
N PHE A 13 -10.36 1.80 -4.33
CA PHE A 13 -9.64 2.89 -5.01
C PHE A 13 -10.39 3.44 -6.23
N THR A 14 -11.14 2.59 -6.94
CA THR A 14 -11.97 3.06 -8.07
C THR A 14 -13.09 3.98 -7.57
N ARG A 15 -13.69 3.64 -6.43
CA ARG A 15 -14.75 4.42 -5.79
C ARG A 15 -14.20 5.72 -5.18
N GLU A 16 -13.11 5.63 -4.42
CA GLU A 16 -12.53 6.75 -3.68
C GLU A 16 -11.97 7.85 -4.60
N PHE A 17 -11.25 7.45 -5.65
CA PHE A 17 -10.66 8.40 -6.60
C PHE A 17 -11.62 8.79 -7.73
N GLU A 18 -12.80 8.15 -7.82
CA GLU A 18 -13.76 8.32 -8.92
C GLU A 18 -13.15 8.14 -10.32
N PHE A 19 -12.17 7.23 -10.46
CA PHE A 19 -11.42 7.02 -11.70
C PHE A 19 -11.91 5.80 -12.48
N HIS A 20 -11.85 5.91 -13.81
CA HIS A 20 -12.04 4.77 -14.69
C HIS A 20 -10.73 4.02 -14.91
N LYS A 21 -10.80 2.69 -14.88
CA LYS A 21 -9.67 1.82 -15.20
C LYS A 21 -9.33 1.90 -16.70
N PRO A 22 -8.04 1.79 -17.08
CA PRO A 22 -6.90 1.56 -16.20
C PRO A 22 -6.35 2.85 -15.57
N PHE A 23 -5.87 2.74 -14.33
CA PHE A 23 -5.13 3.81 -13.65
C PHE A 23 -4.08 3.22 -12.70
N SER A 24 -3.22 4.08 -12.16
CA SER A 24 -2.14 3.66 -11.27
C SER A 24 -2.27 4.34 -9.90
N ILE A 25 -1.91 3.60 -8.85
CA ILE A 25 -1.87 4.07 -7.47
C ILE A 25 -0.46 3.89 -6.93
N ARG A 26 0.18 4.99 -6.55
CA ARG A 26 1.44 4.95 -5.80
C ARG A 26 1.16 4.61 -4.35
N MET A 27 1.97 3.73 -3.80
CA MET A 27 2.06 3.37 -2.40
C MET A 27 3.36 3.94 -1.83
N PHE A 28 3.29 4.83 -0.84
CA PHE A 28 4.50 5.49 -0.30
C PHE A 28 4.41 5.75 1.20
N PRO A 29 5.55 5.70 1.93
CA PRO A 29 5.59 6.09 3.34
C PRO A 29 5.33 7.59 3.49
N GLN A 30 4.38 7.95 4.35
CA GLN A 30 4.13 9.31 4.78
C GLN A 30 4.43 9.43 6.27
N TYR A 31 5.24 10.42 6.64
CA TYR A 31 5.52 10.69 8.04
C TYR A 31 4.31 11.38 8.69
N ALA A 32 3.59 10.67 9.55
CA ALA A 32 2.44 11.18 10.27
C ALA A 32 2.88 11.63 11.68
N GLY A 33 3.34 12.87 11.81
CA GLY A 33 3.75 13.40 13.12
C GLY A 33 4.30 14.82 13.10
N PHE A 34 3.44 15.81 13.32
CA PHE A 34 3.87 17.15 13.76
C PHE A 34 3.62 17.40 15.26
N GLY A 35 3.06 16.42 15.99
CA GLY A 35 2.74 16.53 17.41
C GLY A 35 3.31 15.39 18.26
N MET A 36 3.29 15.54 19.59
CA MET A 36 3.87 14.55 20.52
C MET A 36 3.13 13.18 20.57
N LYS A 37 1.94 13.07 19.96
CA LYS A 37 0.99 11.95 20.19
C LYS A 37 1.03 10.83 19.14
N HIS A 38 1.37 11.13 17.88
CA HIS A 38 1.47 10.13 16.80
C HIS A 38 2.84 10.33 16.15
N ARG A 39 3.74 9.35 16.31
CA ARG A 39 5.09 9.36 15.74
C ARG A 39 5.26 8.10 14.91
N GLY A 40 5.65 8.25 13.65
CA GLY A 40 5.97 7.14 12.77
C GLY A 40 5.61 7.40 11.32
N PHE A 41 5.93 6.42 10.48
CA PHE A 41 5.48 6.37 9.11
C PHE A 41 4.15 5.60 9.03
N SER A 42 3.24 6.12 8.20
CA SER A 42 2.05 5.41 7.74
C SER A 42 2.14 5.22 6.23
N LEU A 43 1.38 4.28 5.69
CA LEU A 43 1.22 4.15 4.24
C LEU A 43 0.23 5.20 3.73
N ALA A 44 0.62 5.91 2.68
CA ALA A 44 -0.22 6.83 1.94
C ALA A 44 -0.34 6.40 0.48
N PHE A 45 -1.36 6.94 -0.19
CA PHE A 45 -1.70 6.60 -1.56
C PHE A 45 -1.88 7.88 -2.40
N SER A 46 -1.44 7.84 -3.65
CA SER A 46 -1.74 8.88 -4.65
C SER A 46 -2.01 8.25 -6.01
N ALA A 47 -2.90 8.86 -6.79
CA ALA A 47 -3.12 8.45 -8.16
C ALA A 47 -2.21 9.26 -9.10
N GLU A 48 -1.13 8.63 -9.55
CA GLU A 48 -0.13 9.24 -10.41
C GLU A 48 0.56 8.18 -11.29
N THR A 49 1.22 8.62 -12.36
CA THR A 49 1.97 7.73 -13.25
C THR A 49 3.33 7.41 -12.66
N PRO A 50 3.83 6.16 -12.76
CA PRO A 50 5.13 5.81 -12.20
C PRO A 50 6.30 6.56 -12.84
N ALA A 51 7.29 6.94 -12.05
CA ALA A 51 8.51 7.60 -12.51
C ALA A 51 9.70 6.64 -12.55
N ASN A 52 10.00 5.96 -11.44
CA ASN A 52 11.07 4.97 -11.30
C ASN A 52 10.61 3.81 -10.40
N VAL A 53 9.88 2.87 -11.01
CA VAL A 53 9.26 1.73 -10.33
C VAL A 53 10.30 0.83 -9.68
N GLY A 54 10.22 0.65 -8.37
CA GLY A 54 10.93 -0.39 -7.63
C GLY A 54 10.10 -1.67 -7.48
N TYR A 55 8.77 -1.54 -7.46
CA TYR A 55 7.84 -2.66 -7.40
C TYR A 55 6.48 -2.30 -7.99
N THR A 56 5.80 -3.28 -8.58
CA THR A 56 4.43 -3.12 -9.06
C THR A 56 3.63 -4.40 -8.94
N ILE A 57 2.32 -4.25 -8.74
CA ILE A 57 1.32 -5.31 -8.78
C ILE A 57 0.07 -4.78 -9.47
N ASP A 58 -0.44 -5.53 -10.45
CA ASP A 58 -1.69 -5.22 -11.13
C ASP A 58 -2.84 -6.03 -10.52
N VAL A 59 -3.91 -5.35 -10.12
CA VAL A 59 -5.14 -5.98 -9.62
C VAL A 59 -6.33 -5.38 -10.34
N ASN A 60 -7.01 -6.20 -11.14
CA ASN A 60 -8.23 -5.83 -11.86
C ASN A 60 -8.12 -4.50 -12.63
N GLY A 61 -7.02 -4.28 -13.35
CA GLY A 61 -6.78 -3.08 -14.17
C GLY A 61 -6.33 -1.84 -13.40
N ILE A 62 -5.96 -1.99 -12.12
CA ILE A 62 -5.29 -0.94 -11.33
C ILE A 62 -3.85 -1.39 -11.08
N THR A 63 -2.91 -0.55 -11.49
CA THR A 63 -1.48 -0.78 -11.25
C THR A 63 -1.10 -0.12 -9.93
N PHE A 64 -0.85 -0.91 -8.91
CA PHE A 64 -0.25 -0.44 -7.67
C PHE A 64 1.27 -0.44 -7.83
N PHE A 65 1.94 0.61 -7.37
CA PHE A 65 3.39 0.69 -7.49
C PHE A 65 4.06 1.38 -6.31
N VAL A 66 5.34 1.04 -6.12
CA VAL A 66 6.25 1.67 -5.17
C VAL A 66 7.46 2.17 -5.97
N GLU A 67 7.85 3.42 -5.73
CA GLU A 67 9.06 4.00 -6.30
C GLU A 67 10.33 3.38 -5.67
N VAL A 68 11.44 3.30 -6.41
CA VAL A 68 12.71 2.71 -5.91
C VAL A 68 13.12 3.29 -4.55
N ASN A 69 12.93 4.59 -4.34
CA ASN A 69 13.30 5.29 -3.10
C ASN A 69 12.42 4.94 -1.89
N ASP A 70 11.27 4.30 -2.11
CA ASP A 70 10.27 3.98 -1.08
C ASP A 70 10.22 2.48 -0.76
N VAL A 71 10.94 1.63 -1.51
CA VAL A 71 10.96 0.16 -1.32
C VAL A 71 11.38 -0.26 0.09
N TRP A 72 12.29 0.49 0.72
CA TRP A 72 12.79 0.20 2.07
C TRP A 72 11.67 0.10 3.12
N PHE A 73 10.56 0.83 2.95
CA PHE A 73 9.44 0.82 3.88
C PHE A 73 8.69 -0.51 3.92
N PHE A 74 8.72 -1.26 2.82
CA PHE A 74 8.02 -2.53 2.64
C PHE A 74 8.96 -3.75 2.72
N GLY A 75 10.27 -3.52 2.87
CA GLY A 75 11.31 -4.54 2.74
C GLY A 75 11.12 -5.74 3.66
N ASP A 76 10.83 -5.46 4.93
CA ASP A 76 10.82 -6.44 6.02
C ASP A 76 9.41 -6.86 6.46
N THR A 77 8.39 -6.46 5.71
CA THR A 77 6.99 -6.74 6.01
C THR A 77 6.28 -7.47 4.87
N GLU A 78 5.28 -8.24 5.25
CA GLU A 78 4.13 -8.52 4.41
C GLU A 78 3.11 -7.40 4.65
N THR A 79 2.77 -6.64 3.59
CA THR A 79 1.76 -5.59 3.62
C THR A 79 0.49 -6.10 2.97
N CYS A 80 -0.62 -6.10 3.70
CA CYS A 80 -1.91 -6.59 3.23
C CYS A 80 -2.92 -5.45 3.20
N LEU A 81 -3.56 -5.25 2.04
CA LEU A 81 -4.66 -4.31 1.85
C LEU A 81 -5.97 -5.09 1.73
N THR A 82 -6.89 -4.84 2.66
CA THR A 82 -8.21 -5.47 2.73
C THR A 82 -9.30 -4.43 2.99
N ILE A 83 -10.56 -4.86 3.06
CA ILE A 83 -11.69 -4.01 3.43
C ILE A 83 -12.25 -4.48 4.77
N ASP A 84 -12.46 -3.53 5.67
CA ASP A 84 -13.23 -3.76 6.89
C ASP A 84 -14.69 -4.05 6.54
N ASN A 85 -15.25 -5.14 7.04
CA ASN A 85 -16.60 -5.55 6.66
C ASN A 85 -17.70 -4.67 7.25
N ASP A 86 -17.44 -3.97 8.36
CA ASP A 86 -18.44 -3.17 9.06
C ASP A 86 -18.47 -1.73 8.54
N SER A 87 -17.29 -1.13 8.32
CA SER A 87 -17.16 0.25 7.85
C SER A 87 -17.03 0.40 6.33
N GLU A 88 -16.77 -0.69 5.60
CA GLU A 88 -16.38 -0.67 4.19
C GLU A 88 -15.13 0.18 3.86
N GLU A 89 -14.29 0.42 4.88
CA GLU A 89 -13.07 1.21 4.75
C GLU A 89 -11.84 0.36 4.46
N LEU A 90 -10.83 0.98 3.86
CA LEU A 90 -9.56 0.35 3.58
C LEU A 90 -8.80 0.05 4.88
N LEU A 91 -8.39 -1.21 5.04
CA LEU A 91 -7.51 -1.66 6.10
C LEU A 91 -6.13 -1.98 5.53
N VAL A 92 -5.09 -1.51 6.22
CA VAL A 92 -3.70 -1.83 5.92
C VAL A 92 -3.10 -2.55 7.12
N GLN A 93 -2.68 -3.79 6.93
CA GLN A 93 -2.01 -4.60 7.95
C GLN A 93 -0.57 -4.88 7.54
N TYR A 94 0.34 -4.83 8.52
CA TYR A 94 1.73 -5.22 8.36
C TYR A 94 2.00 -6.45 9.22
N ASN A 95 2.44 -7.53 8.58
CA ASN A 95 2.96 -8.70 9.27
C ASN A 95 4.49 -8.69 9.15
N GLU A 96 5.19 -8.94 10.24
CA GLU A 96 6.62 -9.19 10.17
C GLU A 96 6.86 -10.47 9.36
N LEU A 97 7.77 -10.41 8.39
CA LEU A 97 8.24 -11.62 7.76
C LEU A 97 9.00 -12.42 8.82
N ALA A 98 8.51 -13.62 9.14
CA ALA A 98 9.16 -14.46 10.13
C ALA A 98 10.64 -14.60 9.78
N SER A 99 11.49 -14.01 10.62
CA SER A 99 12.93 -14.23 10.51
C SER A 99 13.12 -15.74 10.66
N SER A 100 13.63 -16.38 9.61
CA SER A 100 14.17 -17.71 9.73
C SER A 100 15.41 -17.56 10.61
N ALA A 101 15.20 -17.54 11.92
CA ALA A 101 16.26 -17.69 12.89
C ALA A 101 16.83 -19.09 12.70
N VAL A 102 17.79 -19.19 11.79
CA VAL A 102 18.66 -20.36 11.69
C VAL A 102 19.37 -20.44 13.04
N SER A 103 19.04 -21.52 13.75
CA SER A 103 19.67 -21.94 15.00
C SER A 103 21.16 -22.20 14.84
#